data_AF-A0A7R7GIW7-F1
#
_entry.id   AF-A0A7R7GIW7-F1
#
_cell.length_a   1.000
_cell.length_b   1.000
_cell.length_c   1.000
_cell.angle_alpha   90.00
_cell.angle_beta   90.00
_cell.angle_gamma   90.00
#
_symmetry.space_group_name_H-M   'P 1'
#
loop_
_entity.id
_entity.type
_entity.pdbx_description
1 polymer ?
#
loop_
_entity_poly.entity_id
_entity_poly.type
_entity_poly.pdbx_seq_one_letter_code
_entity_poly.pdbx_strand_id
1 'polypeptide(L)'
;MLVVPYHIEQFKNCILVTLRGDWDMATNIRYLGELSDCLKRRSGKPFHLIVDMRSWQDPKSDSNMRMKSTIRLDRRNQLSELWLEDENSDTGHIVENFFADVSFPLDRTQSLTEFFSLCETKAEPLVVEYIKSWVAQNS
;
A
#
# COMPACT_ATOMS: atom_id res chain seq x y z
N MET A 1 -16.79 -1.99 -17.35
CA MET A 1 -16.13 -0.71 -17.00
C MET A 1 -14.65 -1.01 -16.80
N LEU A 2 -13.72 -0.12 -17.17
CA LEU A 2 -12.30 -0.38 -16.90
C LEU A 2 -12.01 -0.10 -15.43
N VAL A 3 -11.54 -1.12 -14.70
CA VAL A 3 -11.01 -0.96 -13.34
C VAL A 3 -9.64 -0.32 -13.45
N VAL A 4 -9.39 0.76 -12.71
CA VAL A 4 -8.06 1.35 -12.61
C VAL A 4 -7.24 0.47 -11.65
N PRO A 5 -6.09 -0.11 -12.07
CA PRO A 5 -5.42 -1.15 -11.29
C PRO A 5 -4.80 -0.62 -9.99
N TYR A 6 -4.41 0.65 -9.95
CA TYR A 6 -4.00 1.33 -8.71
C TYR A 6 -4.33 2.82 -8.74
N HIS A 7 -4.40 3.41 -7.55
CA HIS A 7 -4.29 4.85 -7.34
C HIS A 7 -3.25 5.14 -6.25
N ILE A 8 -2.53 6.25 -6.36
CA ILE A 8 -1.56 6.71 -5.36
C ILE A 8 -1.76 8.21 -5.14
N GLU A 9 -2.06 8.61 -3.91
CA GLU A 9 -2.19 10.01 -3.52
C GLU A 9 -1.47 10.32 -2.20
N GLN A 10 -1.40 11.61 -1.85
CA GLN A 10 -0.76 12.06 -0.61
C GLN A 10 -1.65 13.04 0.14
N PHE A 11 -1.95 12.70 1.40
CA PHE A 11 -2.71 13.57 2.29
C PHE A 11 -1.97 13.71 3.62
N LYS A 12 -1.45 14.92 3.89
CA LYS A 12 -0.66 15.25 5.10
C LYS A 12 0.51 14.26 5.36
N ASN A 13 0.47 13.53 6.48
CA ASN A 13 1.45 12.53 6.89
C ASN A 13 1.21 11.14 6.27
N CYS A 14 0.16 10.96 5.45
CA CYS A 14 -0.14 9.69 4.79
C CYS A 14 0.18 9.73 3.28
N ILE A 15 0.62 8.58 2.77
CA ILE A 15 0.46 8.20 1.37
C ILE A 15 -0.70 7.18 1.35
N LEU A 16 -1.71 7.42 0.52
CA LEU A 16 -2.82 6.49 0.35
C LEU A 16 -2.65 5.74 -0.98
N VAL A 17 -2.84 4.42 -0.95
CA VAL A 17 -2.67 3.54 -2.10
C VAL A 17 -3.86 2.62 -2.24
N THR A 18 -4.55 2.67 -3.38
CA THR A 18 -5.59 1.71 -3.74
C THR A 18 -4.98 0.71 -4.71
N LEU A 19 -5.14 -0.60 -4.49
CA LEU A 19 -4.74 -1.68 -5.40
C LEU A 19 -5.98 -2.51 -5.78
N ARG A 20 -6.16 -2.83 -7.07
CA ARG A 20 -7.33 -3.57 -7.58
C ARG A 20 -6.99 -4.47 -8.77
N GLY A 21 -7.69 -5.60 -8.85
CA GLY A 21 -7.67 -6.56 -9.96
C GLY A 21 -6.43 -7.46 -10.02
N ASP A 22 -6.47 -8.41 -10.95
CA ASP A 22 -5.31 -9.23 -11.34
C ASP A 22 -4.24 -8.36 -12.02
N TRP A 23 -3.02 -8.39 -11.50
CA TRP A 23 -1.92 -7.62 -12.09
C TRP A 23 -1.00 -8.47 -12.97
N ASP A 24 -0.46 -7.84 -13.99
CA ASP A 24 0.69 -8.33 -14.74
C ASP A 24 1.98 -7.66 -14.26
N MET A 25 3.13 -8.17 -14.70
CA MET A 25 4.43 -7.59 -14.35
C MET A 25 4.60 -6.16 -14.85
N ALA A 26 3.98 -5.75 -15.96
CA ALA A 26 4.07 -4.37 -16.43
C ALA A 26 3.30 -3.40 -15.52
N THR A 27 2.12 -3.80 -15.02
CA THR A 27 1.36 -3.02 -14.04
C THR A 27 2.09 -2.90 -12.71
N ASN A 28 2.71 -3.99 -12.21
CA ASN A 28 3.52 -3.96 -10.99
C ASN A 28 4.75 -3.02 -11.14
N ILE A 29 5.50 -3.13 -12.24
CA ILE A 29 6.65 -2.25 -12.52
C ILE A 29 6.22 -0.77 -12.59
N ARG A 30 5.09 -0.47 -13.21
CA ARG A 30 4.55 0.89 -13.34
C ARG A 30 4.13 1.46 -11.99
N TYR A 31 3.39 0.69 -11.18
CA TYR A 31 3.03 1.03 -9.80
C TYR A 31 4.27 1.34 -8.94
N LEU A 32 5.27 0.46 -8.93
CA LEU A 32 6.50 0.66 -8.16
C LEU A 32 7.26 1.91 -8.61
N GLY A 33 7.21 2.25 -9.90
CA GLY A 33 7.77 3.48 -10.44
C GLY A 33 7.07 4.73 -9.91
N GLU A 34 5.74 4.77 -10.03
CA GLU A 34 4.94 5.90 -9.53
C GLU A 34 5.02 6.06 -8.00
N LEU A 35 5.09 4.95 -7.25
CA LEU A 35 5.35 4.97 -5.81
C LEU A 35 6.76 5.47 -5.48
N SER A 36 7.79 5.06 -6.23
CA SER A 36 9.16 5.57 -6.09
C SER A 36 9.21 7.09 -6.25
N ASP A 37 8.51 7.64 -7.23
CA ASP A 37 8.41 9.09 -7.43
C ASP A 37 7.53 9.78 -6.40
N CYS A 38 6.47 9.11 -5.91
CA CYS A 38 5.66 9.58 -4.79
C CYS A 38 6.50 9.76 -3.51
N LEU A 39 7.36 8.78 -3.19
CA LEU A 39 8.29 8.82 -2.07
C LEU A 39 9.32 9.95 -2.22
N LYS A 40 9.93 10.12 -3.41
CA LYS A 40 10.86 11.23 -3.70
C LYS A 40 10.22 12.59 -3.45
N ARG A 41 8.95 12.80 -3.87
CA ARG A 41 8.20 14.04 -3.66
C ARG A 41 8.00 14.41 -2.19
N ARG A 42 8.12 13.47 -1.24
CA ARG A 42 8.06 13.78 0.20
C ARG A 42 9.29 14.51 0.75
N SER A 43 10.41 14.52 0.01
CA SER A 43 11.65 15.24 0.40
C SER A 43 12.10 14.91 1.84
N GLY A 44 12.06 13.63 2.21
CA GLY A 44 12.46 13.14 3.53
C GLY A 44 11.43 13.31 4.65
N LYS A 45 10.26 13.91 4.41
CA LYS A 45 9.22 14.07 5.44
C LYS A 45 8.63 12.71 5.87
N PRO A 46 8.60 12.39 7.18
CA PRO A 46 8.03 11.14 7.68
C PRO A 46 6.60 10.86 7.21
N PHE A 47 6.24 9.58 7.12
CA PHE A 47 4.92 9.18 6.64
C PHE A 47 4.44 7.78 7.07
N HIS A 48 3.14 7.59 7.04
CA HIS A 48 2.51 6.27 7.07
C HIS A 48 2.05 5.91 5.65
N LEU A 49 2.25 4.65 5.25
CA LEU A 49 1.70 4.11 4.01
C LEU A 49 0.41 3.37 4.36
N ILE A 50 -0.70 3.79 3.76
CA ILE A 50 -2.04 3.26 4.03
C ILE A 50 -2.54 2.64 2.73
N VAL A 51 -2.78 1.33 2.72
CA VAL A 51 -3.09 0.56 1.50
C VAL A 51 -4.45 -0.08 1.63
N ASP A 52 -5.30 0.13 0.62
CA ASP A 52 -6.52 -0.63 0.39
C ASP A 52 -6.26 -1.57 -0.78
N MET A 53 -6.06 -2.86 -0.49
CA MET A 53 -5.70 -3.90 -1.44
C MET A 53 -6.78 -4.98 -1.59
N ARG A 54 -8.01 -4.70 -1.14
CA ARG A 54 -9.17 -5.55 -1.39
C ARG A 54 -9.32 -5.82 -2.88
N SER A 55 -9.53 -7.09 -3.23
CA SER A 55 -9.69 -7.58 -4.61
C SER A 55 -8.51 -7.26 -5.54
N TRP A 56 -7.31 -7.11 -4.98
CA TRP A 56 -6.04 -7.15 -5.70
C TRP A 56 -5.48 -8.58 -5.73
N GLN A 57 -4.72 -8.93 -6.77
CA GLN A 57 -3.89 -10.14 -6.82
C GLN A 57 -2.49 -9.80 -7.33
N ASP A 58 -1.44 -10.21 -6.62
CA ASP A 58 -0.06 -10.06 -7.08
C ASP A 58 0.17 -10.87 -8.38
N PRO A 59 1.03 -10.42 -9.33
CA PRO A 59 1.27 -11.17 -10.56
C PRO A 59 1.77 -12.59 -10.27
N LYS A 60 0.99 -13.60 -10.68
CA LYS A 60 1.29 -15.02 -10.47
C LYS A 60 2.59 -15.42 -11.18
N SER A 61 3.72 -15.26 -10.48
CA SER A 61 5.04 -15.53 -11.04
C SER A 61 5.35 -17.02 -10.95
N ASP A 62 5.55 -17.67 -12.10
CA ASP A 62 6.08 -19.03 -12.14
C ASP A 62 7.50 -19.06 -11.55
N SER A 63 7.62 -19.53 -10.31
CA SER A 63 8.86 -19.92 -9.60
C SER A 63 9.94 -18.85 -9.32
N ASN A 64 9.84 -17.61 -9.83
CA ASN A 64 11.00 -16.70 -9.86
C ASN A 64 10.73 -15.21 -9.48
N MET A 65 10.34 -14.98 -8.23
CA MET A 65 10.55 -13.68 -7.54
C MET A 65 12.05 -13.26 -7.40
N ARG A 66 12.98 -14.04 -7.96
CA ARG A 66 14.37 -13.62 -8.22
C ARG A 66 14.50 -12.43 -9.16
N MET A 67 13.41 -11.99 -9.80
CA MET A 67 13.26 -10.64 -10.34
C MET A 67 13.30 -9.60 -9.19
N LYS A 68 14.50 -9.38 -8.62
CA LYS A 68 14.80 -8.21 -7.78
C LYS A 68 14.43 -6.97 -8.60
N SER A 69 13.32 -6.33 -8.27
CA SER A 69 12.88 -5.14 -8.98
C SER A 69 14.00 -4.09 -8.90
N THR A 70 14.44 -3.59 -10.06
CA THR A 70 15.48 -2.55 -10.14
C THR A 70 15.04 -1.27 -9.40
N ILE A 71 13.71 -1.11 -9.25
CA ILE A 71 13.05 -0.07 -8.48
C ILE A 71 13.13 -0.41 -6.98
N ARG A 72 14.23 -0.01 -6.35
CA ARG A 72 14.30 0.09 -4.89
C ARG A 72 13.50 1.32 -4.42
N LEU A 73 12.56 1.12 -3.51
CA LEU A 73 11.82 2.20 -2.85
C LEU A 73 12.66 2.81 -1.72
N ASP A 74 12.71 4.15 -1.61
CA ASP A 74 13.35 4.80 -0.46
C ASP A 74 12.36 4.91 0.70
N ARG A 75 12.41 3.91 1.59
CA ARG A 75 11.48 3.74 2.72
C ARG A 75 12.02 4.29 4.04
N ARG A 76 13.18 4.98 4.04
CA ARG A 76 13.91 5.38 5.26
C ARG A 76 13.17 6.31 6.22
N ASN A 77 12.11 6.97 5.75
CA ASN A 77 11.26 7.86 6.55
C ASN A 77 9.82 7.32 6.70
N GLN A 78 9.60 6.04 6.41
CA GLN A 78 8.32 5.38 6.66
C GLN A 78 8.20 5.04 8.16
N LEU A 79 7.10 5.45 8.77
CA LEU A 79 6.78 5.26 10.19
C LEU A 79 5.96 4.00 10.46
N SER A 80 5.11 3.61 9.52
CA SER A 80 4.39 2.33 9.52
C SER A 80 3.85 2.00 8.13
N GLU A 81 3.29 0.80 8.00
CA GLU A 81 2.35 0.44 6.95
C GLU A 81 1.07 -0.14 7.55
N LEU A 82 -0.06 0.05 6.88
CA LEU A 82 -1.35 -0.54 7.24
C LEU A 82 -2.06 -1.02 5.97
N TRP A 83 -2.40 -2.31 5.92
CA TRP A 83 -3.14 -2.92 4.82
C TRP A 83 -4.58 -3.24 5.22
N LEU A 84 -5.54 -2.78 4.40
CA LEU A 84 -6.91 -3.30 4.32
C LEU A 84 -6.95 -4.37 3.23
N GLU A 85 -7.11 -5.62 3.67
CA GLU A 85 -7.17 -6.82 2.84
C GLU A 85 -8.62 -7.31 2.69
N ASP A 86 -8.84 -8.29 1.82
CA ASP A 86 -10.06 -9.12 1.78
C ASP A 86 -9.73 -10.61 1.93
N GLU A 87 -10.77 -11.44 1.91
CA GLU A 87 -10.70 -12.90 1.99
C GLU A 87 -9.96 -13.58 0.82
N ASN A 88 -9.70 -12.87 -0.27
CA ASN A 88 -9.00 -13.36 -1.47
C ASN A 88 -7.53 -12.88 -1.54
N SER A 89 -7.11 -12.02 -0.60
CA SER A 89 -5.80 -11.36 -0.60
C SER A 89 -4.67 -12.30 -0.17
N ASP A 90 -4.13 -13.07 -1.11
CA ASP A 90 -2.92 -13.87 -0.89
C ASP A 90 -1.67 -12.96 -0.91
N THR A 91 -1.26 -12.52 0.29
CA THR A 91 -0.16 -11.56 0.51
C THR A 91 0.97 -12.13 1.36
N GLY A 92 0.91 -13.41 1.75
CA GLY A 92 1.86 -14.02 2.68
C GLY A 92 3.30 -13.96 2.20
N HIS A 93 3.52 -14.33 0.93
CA HIS A 93 4.84 -14.25 0.28
C HIS A 93 5.39 -12.82 0.21
N ILE A 94 4.52 -11.80 0.14
CA ILE A 94 4.92 -10.40 0.09
C ILE A 94 5.50 -9.97 1.44
N VAL A 95 4.83 -10.34 2.54
CA VAL A 95 5.32 -10.05 3.89
C VAL A 95 6.68 -10.71 4.13
N GLU A 96 6.80 -12.00 3.81
CA GLU A 96 8.05 -12.76 3.96
C GLU A 96 9.22 -12.17 3.15
N ASN A 97 8.99 -11.78 1.89
CA ASN A 97 10.06 -11.34 0.99
C ASN A 97 10.40 -9.84 1.08
N PHE A 98 9.49 -8.98 1.53
CA PHE A 98 9.68 -7.52 1.52
C PHE A 98 9.70 -6.84 2.90
N PHE A 99 9.28 -7.53 3.97
CA PHE A 99 9.19 -6.93 5.32
C PHE A 99 10.15 -7.56 6.35
N ALA A 100 10.92 -8.58 5.99
CA ALA A 100 11.92 -9.19 6.88
C ALA A 100 13.00 -8.20 7.39
N ASP A 101 13.40 -7.23 6.55
CA ASP A 101 14.48 -6.28 6.82
C ASP A 101 13.99 -4.83 7.10
N VAL A 102 12.69 -4.59 7.32
CA VAL A 102 12.16 -3.21 7.52
C VAL A 102 12.09 -2.79 8.98
N SER A 103 12.34 -1.50 9.25
CA SER A 103 12.45 -0.94 10.59
C SER A 103 11.16 -0.26 11.11
N PHE A 104 10.01 -0.54 10.51
CA PHE A 104 8.70 0.03 10.85
C PHE A 104 7.64 -1.08 10.92
N PRO A 105 6.60 -0.95 11.76
CA PRO A 105 5.53 -1.95 11.84
C PRO A 105 4.69 -2.00 10.56
N LEU A 106 4.26 -3.22 10.21
CA LEU A 106 3.20 -3.50 9.26
C LEU A 106 1.98 -4.01 10.04
N ASP A 107 0.88 -3.27 9.97
CA ASP A 107 -0.44 -3.71 10.43
C ASP A 107 -1.25 -4.28 9.25
N ARG A 108 -2.03 -5.34 9.47
CA ARG A 108 -2.89 -5.96 8.45
C ARG A 108 -4.26 -6.29 9.04
N THR A 109 -5.33 -6.01 8.32
CA THR A 109 -6.70 -6.41 8.71
C THR A 109 -7.65 -6.51 7.53
N GLN A 110 -8.67 -7.36 7.66
CA GLN A 110 -9.81 -7.47 6.74
C GLN A 110 -11.04 -6.69 7.25
N SER A 111 -10.94 -6.03 8.41
CA SER A 111 -12.04 -5.33 9.08
C SER A 111 -11.93 -3.82 8.90
N LEU A 112 -12.94 -3.21 8.25
CA LEU A 112 -13.03 -1.75 8.12
C LEU A 112 -13.01 -1.02 9.47
N THR A 113 -13.69 -1.57 10.48
CA THR A 113 -13.76 -0.99 11.83
C THR A 113 -12.38 -0.98 12.50
N GLU A 114 -11.62 -2.07 12.36
CA GLU A 114 -10.26 -2.18 12.88
C GLU A 114 -9.29 -1.30 12.10
N PHE A 115 -9.41 -1.26 10.76
CA PHE A 115 -8.60 -0.41 9.89
C PHE A 115 -8.72 1.07 10.24
N PHE A 116 -9.95 1.57 10.49
CA PHE A 116 -10.14 2.96 10.90
C PHE A 116 -9.59 3.24 12.31
N SER A 117 -9.75 2.31 13.27
CA SER A 117 -9.10 2.41 14.59
C SER A 117 -7.56 2.44 14.48
N LEU A 118 -6.99 1.61 13.61
CA LEU A 118 -5.56 1.59 13.30
C LEU A 118 -5.10 2.88 12.59
N CYS A 119 -5.95 3.56 11.82
CA CYS A 119 -5.67 4.89 11.27
C CYS A 119 -5.70 5.98 12.36
N GLU A 120 -6.60 5.89 13.34
CA GLU A 120 -6.70 6.82 14.47
C GLU A 120 -5.44 6.79 15.38
N THR A 121 -4.69 5.68 15.39
CA THR A 121 -3.36 5.62 16.04
C THR A 121 -2.22 6.26 15.22
N LYS A 122 -2.45 6.65 13.96
CA LYS A 122 -1.40 7.03 12.98
C LYS A 122 -1.56 8.44 12.41
N ALA A 123 -2.73 9.06 12.51
CA ALA A 123 -2.99 10.36 11.88
C ALA A 123 -3.95 11.24 12.68
N GLU A 124 -3.89 12.55 12.43
CA GLU A 124 -4.83 13.52 13.00
C GLU A 124 -6.28 13.24 12.53
N PRO A 125 -7.32 13.58 13.31
CA PRO A 125 -8.71 13.25 12.96
C PRO A 125 -9.15 13.72 11.56
N LEU A 126 -8.67 14.87 11.10
CA LEU A 126 -8.96 15.39 9.76
C LEU A 126 -8.37 14.53 8.63
N VAL A 127 -7.28 13.80 8.88
CA VAL A 127 -6.71 12.79 7.96
C VAL A 127 -7.49 11.48 8.06
N VAL A 128 -7.94 11.10 9.25
CA VAL A 128 -8.79 9.90 9.43
C VAL A 128 -10.12 10.05 8.69
N GLU A 129 -10.80 11.19 8.78
CA GLU A 129 -12.05 11.43 8.04
C GLU A 129 -11.81 11.48 6.52
N TYR A 130 -10.63 11.92 6.08
CA TYR A 130 -10.22 11.81 4.68
C TYR A 130 -10.04 10.34 4.25
N ILE A 131 -9.36 9.53 5.07
CA ILE A 131 -9.17 8.09 4.82
C ILE A 131 -10.53 7.35 4.78
N LYS A 132 -11.46 7.65 5.71
CA LYS A 132 -12.83 7.10 5.71
C LYS A 132 -13.55 7.44 4.39
N SER A 133 -13.43 8.70 3.94
CA SER A 133 -14.02 9.17 2.68
C SER A 133 -13.38 8.52 1.44
N TRP A 134 -12.06 8.28 1.46
CA TRP A 134 -11.30 7.60 0.41
C TRP A 134 -11.66 6.12 0.29
N VAL A 135 -11.69 5.36 1.40
CA VAL A 135 -12.13 3.95 1.40
C VAL A 135 -13.56 3.81 0.89
N ALA A 136 -14.45 4.74 1.26
CA ALA A 136 -15.84 4.75 0.77
C ALA A 136 -15.98 5.01 -0.74
N GLN A 137 -15.00 5.67 -1.38
CA GLN A 137 -14.95 5.87 -2.83
C GLN A 137 -14.32 4.69 -3.59
N ASN A 138 -13.56 3.83 -2.89
CA ASN A 138 -12.87 2.67 -3.45
C ASN A 138 -13.63 1.34 -3.26
N SER A 139 -14.82 1.36 -2.65
CA SER A 139 -15.61 0.17 -2.27
C SER A 139 -16.72 -0.15 -3.27
#